data_AF-A0A0P4VZQ2-F1
#
_entry.id   AF-A0A0P4VZQ2-F1
#
_cell.length_a   1.000
_cell.length_b   1.000
_cell.length_c   1.000
_cell.angle_alpha   90.00
_cell.angle_beta   90.00
_cell.angle_gamma   90.00
#
_symmetry.space_group_name_H-M   'P 1'
#
loop_
_entity.id
_entity.type
_entity.pdbx_description
1 polymer ?
#
loop_
_entity_poly.entity_id
_entity_poly.type
_entity_poly.pdbx_seq_one_letter_code
_entity_poly.pdbx_strand_id
1 'polypeptide(L)'
;MWSATGGRASIRQVTVALPRVWRTDALGCSLKNLLPASAAPEEGHIRITTSHPVFGDRPWTQQTQGCGRQGDFIQMGGDLLRAASNDSYAHSARLLLAEWAKFRWGVFDERGHANDPLYPPTFRDPNTHQFAATSCSDGVVKGDTCDPSQPGCTFSPQPYSNNHLSSSLLSFPELPTVSFIIGLYKESLAKSFRAG
;
A
#
# COMPACT_ATOMS: atom_id res chain seq x y z
N MET A 1 -10.17 2.56 -0.98
CA MET A 1 -9.88 3.96 -0.58
C MET A 1 -11.11 4.63 0.05
N TRP A 2 -12.23 4.74 -0.67
CA TRP A 2 -13.47 5.30 -0.14
C TRP A 2 -13.88 4.65 1.20
N SER A 3 -14.06 3.34 1.21
CA SER A 3 -14.44 2.60 2.43
C SER A 3 -13.40 2.72 3.54
N ALA A 4 -12.11 2.50 3.22
CA ALA A 4 -11.00 2.58 4.18
C ALA A 4 -10.80 3.98 4.80
N THR A 5 -11.33 5.02 4.18
CA THR A 5 -11.30 6.39 4.71
C THR A 5 -12.66 6.85 5.22
N GLY A 6 -13.65 5.95 5.36
CA GLY A 6 -15.00 6.30 5.79
C GLY A 6 -15.66 7.35 4.91
N GLY A 7 -15.41 7.31 3.60
CA GLY A 7 -15.98 8.23 2.62
C GLY A 7 -15.26 9.58 2.48
N ARG A 8 -14.03 9.71 2.98
CA ARG A 8 -13.29 10.99 2.94
C ARG A 8 -12.39 11.16 1.72
N ALA A 9 -12.03 10.08 1.04
CA ALA A 9 -11.14 10.12 -0.12
C ALA A 9 -11.69 9.32 -1.30
N SER A 10 -11.70 9.96 -2.47
CA SER A 10 -12.01 9.35 -3.77
C SER A 10 -11.06 9.90 -4.85
N ILE A 11 -10.83 9.11 -5.89
CA ILE A 11 -10.11 9.58 -7.08
C ILE A 11 -11.11 10.36 -7.92
N ARG A 12 -10.87 11.66 -8.10
CA ARG A 12 -11.73 12.52 -8.92
C ARG A 12 -11.36 12.46 -10.40
N GLN A 13 -10.08 12.60 -10.72
CA GLN A 13 -9.57 12.60 -12.09
C GLN A 13 -8.18 11.95 -12.12
N VAL A 14 -7.93 11.17 -13.17
CA VAL A 14 -6.62 10.57 -13.48
C VAL A 14 -6.24 10.99 -14.88
N THR A 15 -5.02 11.53 -15.02
CA THR A 15 -4.41 11.80 -16.33
C THR A 15 -3.26 10.83 -16.52
N VAL A 16 -3.24 10.12 -17.64
CA VAL A 16 -2.18 9.17 -18.00
C VAL A 16 -1.45 9.72 -19.21
N ALA A 17 -0.15 9.97 -19.07
CA ALA A 17 0.71 10.34 -20.18
C ALA A 17 1.34 9.08 -20.77
N LEU A 18 1.17 8.87 -22.08
CA LEU A 18 1.79 7.75 -22.81
C LEU A 18 2.91 8.28 -23.70
N PRO A 19 4.04 7.57 -23.84
CA PRO A 19 5.08 7.93 -24.79
C PRO A 19 4.53 7.97 -26.23
N ARG A 20 4.95 8.97 -27.01
CA ARG A 20 4.52 9.12 -28.42
C ARG A 20 4.85 7.92 -29.30
N VAL A 21 5.88 7.16 -28.94
CA VAL A 21 6.35 5.97 -29.66
C VAL A 21 5.50 4.73 -29.39
N TRP A 22 4.60 4.76 -28.40
CA TRP A 22 3.74 3.62 -28.11
C TRP A 22 2.66 3.48 -29.17
N ARG A 23 2.54 2.26 -29.69
CA ARG A 23 1.55 1.83 -30.67
C ARG A 23 0.18 1.74 -30.00
N THR A 24 -0.66 2.74 -30.22
CA THR A 24 -2.03 2.81 -29.66
C THR A 24 -3.05 2.05 -30.51
N ASP A 25 -2.69 1.63 -31.71
CA ASP A 25 -3.47 0.81 -32.64
C ASP A 25 -3.75 -0.61 -32.10
N ALA A 26 -2.91 -1.12 -31.21
CA ALA A 26 -3.08 -2.42 -30.57
C ALA A 26 -3.91 -2.38 -29.27
N LEU A 27 -4.37 -1.19 -28.83
CA LEU A 27 -5.17 -1.08 -27.61
C LEU A 27 -6.59 -1.59 -27.87
N GLY A 28 -7.02 -2.59 -27.08
CA GLY A 28 -8.41 -3.08 -27.10
C GLY A 28 -9.44 -2.12 -26.49
N CYS A 29 -9.04 -0.89 -26.15
CA CYS A 29 -9.88 0.12 -25.52
C CYS A 29 -9.73 1.47 -26.22
N SER A 30 -10.84 2.21 -26.34
CA SER A 30 -10.84 3.56 -26.92
C SER A 30 -10.26 4.57 -25.92
N LEU A 31 -9.18 5.25 -26.29
CA LEU A 31 -8.66 6.41 -25.57
C LEU A 31 -9.64 7.57 -25.73
N LYS A 32 -10.42 7.87 -24.69
CA LYS A 32 -11.59 8.76 -24.80
C LYS A 32 -11.25 10.22 -25.05
N ASN A 33 -10.09 10.72 -24.65
CA ASN A 33 -9.69 12.13 -24.81
C ASN A 33 -8.15 12.25 -24.84
N LEU A 34 -7.56 12.36 -26.03
CA LEU A 34 -6.14 12.68 -26.17
C LEU A 34 -5.96 14.17 -25.87
N LEU A 35 -5.41 14.50 -24.71
CA LEU A 35 -5.07 15.88 -24.37
C LEU A 35 -3.74 16.24 -25.06
N PRO A 36 -3.62 17.41 -25.69
CA PRO A 36 -2.33 17.91 -26.15
C PRO A 36 -1.42 18.07 -24.93
N ALA A 37 -0.36 17.27 -24.85
CA ALA A 37 0.58 17.30 -23.73
C ALA A 37 1.32 18.64 -23.71
N SER A 38 1.02 19.51 -22.74
CA SER A 38 1.70 20.81 -22.57
C SER A 38 3.13 20.66 -22.03
N ALA A 39 3.46 19.52 -21.43
CA ALA A 39 4.79 18.99 -21.18
C ALA A 39 4.58 17.59 -20.59
N ALA A 40 5.52 16.66 -20.78
CA ALA A 40 5.55 15.50 -19.89
C ALA A 40 5.82 16.01 -18.46
N PRO A 41 5.20 15.46 -17.41
CA PRO A 41 5.66 15.72 -16.05
C PRO A 41 7.18 15.47 -15.98
N GLU A 42 7.95 16.40 -15.39
CA GLU A 42 9.41 16.22 -15.26
C GLU A 42 9.75 14.90 -14.56
N GLU A 43 8.89 14.46 -13.63
CA GLU A 43 9.01 13.17 -12.97
C GLU A 43 7.64 12.60 -12.59
N GLY A 44 7.44 11.28 -12.79
CA GLY A 44 6.19 10.61 -12.46
C GLY A 44 6.13 10.21 -10.98
N HIS A 45 4.99 10.46 -10.33
CA HIS A 45 4.74 10.00 -8.95
C HIS A 45 4.70 8.47 -8.84
N ILE A 46 4.35 7.76 -9.92
CA ILE A 46 4.36 6.29 -10.00
C ILE A 46 5.27 5.89 -11.15
N ARG A 47 6.29 5.10 -10.85
CA ARG A 47 7.30 4.61 -11.79
C ARG A 47 7.09 3.12 -12.02
N ILE A 48 6.91 2.74 -13.28
CA ILE A 48 6.82 1.34 -13.67
C ILE A 48 8.20 0.93 -14.18
N THR A 49 8.86 0.01 -13.49
CA THR A 49 10.23 -0.43 -13.80
C THR A 49 10.28 -1.96 -13.94
N THR A 50 11.49 -2.49 -14.13
CA THR A 50 11.77 -3.91 -13.87
C THR A 50 11.61 -4.22 -12.38
N SER A 51 11.46 -5.50 -12.05
CA SER A 51 11.32 -5.98 -10.67
C SER A 51 12.49 -5.51 -9.80
N HIS A 52 12.19 -5.03 -8.60
CA HIS A 52 13.18 -4.63 -7.62
C HIS A 52 13.84 -5.87 -6.99
N PRO A 53 15.16 -5.90 -6.72
CA PRO A 53 15.83 -7.07 -6.15
C PRO A 53 15.27 -7.50 -4.78
N VAL A 54 14.70 -6.56 -4.01
CA VAL A 54 14.14 -6.84 -2.68
C VAL A 54 12.61 -6.93 -2.69
N PHE A 55 11.92 -6.10 -3.48
CA PHE A 55 10.46 -5.97 -3.44
C PHE A 55 9.77 -6.75 -4.58
N GLY A 56 10.53 -7.27 -5.54
CA GLY A 56 10.00 -7.85 -6.76
C GLY A 56 9.16 -6.83 -7.52
N ASP A 57 7.98 -7.23 -7.95
CA ASP A 57 7.02 -6.35 -8.63
C ASP A 57 6.09 -5.60 -7.67
N ARG A 58 6.18 -5.86 -6.37
CA ARG A 58 5.32 -5.19 -5.38
C ARG A 58 5.59 -3.69 -5.40
N PRO A 59 4.55 -2.86 -5.28
CA PRO A 59 4.74 -1.43 -5.18
C PRO A 59 5.43 -1.10 -3.86
N TRP A 60 6.26 -0.06 -3.89
CA TRP A 60 6.90 0.51 -2.70
C TRP A 60 7.05 2.02 -2.85
N THR A 61 6.96 2.72 -1.74
CA THR A 61 7.07 4.18 -1.67
C THR A 61 8.43 4.57 -1.12
N GLN A 62 9.14 5.42 -1.86
CA GLN A 62 10.28 6.15 -1.30
C GLN A 62 9.73 7.33 -0.49
N GLN A 63 10.04 7.37 0.81
CA GLN A 63 9.61 8.44 1.70
C GLN A 63 10.77 8.89 2.58
N THR A 64 11.50 9.91 2.14
CA THR A 64 12.63 10.49 2.91
C THR A 64 12.18 11.36 4.08
N GLN A 65 10.92 11.82 4.08
CA GLN A 65 10.35 12.73 5.07
C GLN A 65 9.57 11.99 6.18
N GLY A 66 9.32 12.69 7.29
CA GLY A 66 8.56 12.18 8.42
C GLY A 66 7.04 12.18 8.23
N CYS A 67 6.31 11.90 9.32
CA CYS A 67 4.85 11.80 9.34
C CYS A 67 4.15 13.03 8.73
N GLY A 68 3.08 12.80 7.97
CA GLY A 68 2.26 13.88 7.41
C GLY A 68 2.88 14.61 6.21
N ARG A 69 4.04 14.15 5.73
CA ARG A 69 4.73 14.68 4.55
C ARG A 69 4.56 13.74 3.37
N GLN A 70 4.41 14.32 2.18
CA GLN A 70 4.33 13.53 0.96
C GLN A 70 5.62 12.74 0.74
N GLY A 71 5.50 11.49 0.29
CA GLY A 71 6.62 10.69 -0.19
C GLY A 71 7.17 11.22 -1.52
N ASP A 72 8.33 10.71 -1.91
CA ASP A 72 9.07 11.18 -3.09
C ASP A 72 8.49 10.57 -4.37
N PHE A 73 8.34 9.24 -4.41
CA PHE A 73 7.71 8.51 -5.51
C PHE A 73 7.27 7.10 -5.06
N ILE A 74 6.42 6.49 -5.88
CA ILE A 74 6.06 5.07 -5.80
C ILE A 74 6.73 4.37 -6.97
N GLN A 75 7.33 3.20 -6.75
CA GLN A 75 7.88 2.36 -7.79
C GLN A 75 7.29 0.96 -7.70
N MET A 76 7.03 0.35 -8.86
CA MET A 76 6.52 -1.03 -8.94
C MET A 76 6.98 -1.71 -10.23
N GLY A 77 6.96 -3.03 -10.22
CA GLY A 77 7.27 -3.82 -11.41
C GLY A 77 6.08 -3.88 -12.37
N GLY A 78 6.36 -3.89 -13.67
CA GLY A 78 5.31 -3.95 -14.71
C GLY A 78 4.45 -5.21 -14.65
N ASP A 79 4.97 -6.31 -14.11
CA ASP A 79 4.25 -7.59 -14.07
C ASP A 79 3.08 -7.59 -13.07
N LEU A 80 3.09 -6.69 -12.07
CA LEU A 80 1.94 -6.44 -11.20
C LEU A 80 0.68 -6.02 -12.00
N LEU A 81 0.88 -5.33 -13.14
CA LEU A 81 -0.21 -4.89 -14.01
C LEU A 81 -0.76 -6.02 -14.90
N ARG A 82 -0.09 -7.18 -14.97
CA ARG A 82 -0.52 -8.34 -15.76
C ARG A 82 -1.45 -9.28 -15.00
N ALA A 83 -2.06 -8.81 -13.91
CA ALA A 83 -3.03 -9.57 -13.14
C ALA A 83 -4.11 -10.22 -14.05
N ALA A 84 -4.35 -11.51 -13.87
CA ALA A 84 -5.16 -12.33 -14.79
C ALA A 84 -6.60 -12.56 -14.31
N SER A 85 -6.94 -12.11 -13.09
CA SER A 85 -8.23 -12.37 -12.44
C SER A 85 -8.69 -11.18 -11.61
N ASN A 86 -10.00 -11.07 -11.35
CA ASN A 86 -10.54 -10.02 -10.48
C ASN A 86 -9.88 -10.00 -9.10
N ASP A 87 -9.58 -11.18 -8.54
CA ASP A 87 -8.93 -11.29 -7.23
C ASP A 87 -7.49 -10.77 -7.27
N SER A 88 -6.73 -11.08 -8.33
CA SER A 88 -5.37 -10.56 -8.49
C SER A 88 -5.36 -9.06 -8.77
N TYR A 89 -6.36 -8.52 -9.48
CA TYR A 89 -6.56 -7.07 -9.60
C TYR A 89 -6.89 -6.42 -8.24
N ALA A 90 -7.82 -6.99 -7.48
CA ALA A 90 -8.20 -6.47 -6.17
C ALA A 90 -7.04 -6.52 -5.17
N HIS A 91 -6.21 -7.56 -5.23
CA HIS A 91 -4.98 -7.67 -4.45
C HIS A 91 -3.97 -6.58 -4.85
N SER A 92 -3.64 -6.47 -6.14
CA SER A 92 -2.71 -5.46 -6.66
C SER A 92 -3.17 -4.03 -6.35
N ALA A 93 -4.48 -3.77 -6.44
CA ALA A 93 -5.07 -2.49 -6.10
C ALA A 93 -4.92 -2.16 -4.61
N ARG A 94 -5.06 -3.13 -3.70
CA ARG A 94 -4.84 -2.92 -2.26
C ARG A 94 -3.37 -2.62 -1.94
N LEU A 95 -2.44 -3.36 -2.56
CA LEU A 95 -1.00 -3.10 -2.44
C LEU A 95 -0.64 -1.69 -2.90
N LEU A 96 -1.07 -1.32 -4.11
CA LEU A 96 -0.80 0.03 -4.64
C LEU A 96 -1.46 1.11 -3.81
N LEU A 97 -2.66 0.86 -3.26
CA LEU A 97 -3.36 1.82 -2.43
C LEU A 97 -2.65 2.05 -1.08
N ALA A 98 -2.08 1.02 -0.48
CA ALA A 98 -1.28 1.16 0.74
C ALA A 98 -0.08 2.08 0.50
N GLU A 99 0.65 1.86 -0.58
CA GLU A 99 1.78 2.71 -0.98
C GLU A 99 1.34 4.12 -1.38
N TRP A 100 0.20 4.26 -2.06
CA TRP A 100 -0.37 5.57 -2.35
C TRP A 100 -0.72 6.35 -1.07
N ALA A 101 -1.20 5.68 -0.02
CA ALA A 101 -1.46 6.31 1.27
C ALA A 101 -0.16 6.83 1.91
N LYS A 102 0.91 6.02 1.91
CA LYS A 102 2.25 6.45 2.37
C LYS A 102 2.73 7.66 1.58
N PHE A 103 2.68 7.58 0.25
CA PHE A 103 3.06 8.67 -0.64
C PHE A 103 2.24 9.93 -0.37
N ARG A 104 0.91 9.85 -0.25
CA ARG A 104 0.06 11.04 -0.18
C ARG A 104 0.09 11.70 1.21
N TRP A 105 0.16 10.90 2.26
CA TRP A 105 -0.08 11.37 3.63
C TRP A 105 1.10 11.17 4.58
N GLY A 106 2.20 10.53 4.14
CA GLY A 106 3.35 10.27 4.99
C GLY A 106 3.01 9.38 6.17
N VAL A 107 2.16 8.37 5.95
CA VAL A 107 1.83 7.33 6.94
C VAL A 107 2.79 6.16 6.77
N PHE A 108 2.97 5.35 7.82
CA PHE A 108 3.96 4.26 7.85
C PHE A 108 3.28 2.91 8.02
N ASP A 109 4.04 1.83 7.80
CA ASP A 109 3.54 0.48 8.04
C ASP A 109 3.11 0.29 9.50
N GLU A 110 1.98 -0.40 9.67
CA GLU A 110 1.41 -0.77 10.96
C GLU A 110 1.72 -2.23 11.31
N ARG A 111 2.67 -2.82 10.59
CA ARG A 111 3.24 -4.14 10.87
C ARG A 111 4.73 -3.99 11.16
N GLY A 112 5.27 -4.90 11.94
CA GLY A 112 6.70 -4.91 12.21
C GLY A 112 7.55 -5.41 11.04
N HIS A 113 8.85 -5.15 11.14
CA HIS A 113 9.86 -5.47 10.13
C HIS A 113 10.89 -6.46 10.67
N ALA A 114 11.39 -7.33 9.78
CA ALA A 114 12.42 -8.29 10.15
C ALA A 114 13.71 -7.58 10.59
N ASN A 115 14.32 -8.09 11.66
CA ASN A 115 15.54 -7.53 12.25
C ASN A 115 15.41 -6.07 12.72
N ASP A 116 14.19 -5.59 12.99
CA ASP A 116 13.95 -4.28 13.58
C ASP A 116 13.60 -4.43 15.08
N PRO A 117 14.49 -4.03 16.01
CA PRO A 117 14.23 -4.15 17.44
C PRO A 117 13.20 -3.13 17.96
N LEU A 118 12.96 -2.03 17.23
CA LEU A 118 11.98 -1.01 17.61
C LEU A 118 10.59 -1.38 17.09
N TYR A 119 10.52 -2.00 15.92
CA TYR A 119 9.27 -2.42 15.28
C TYR A 119 9.33 -3.92 14.92
N PRO A 120 9.39 -4.82 15.92
CA PRO A 120 9.51 -6.24 15.67
C PRO A 120 8.25 -6.82 15.00
N PRO A 121 8.37 -7.84 14.15
CA PRO A 121 7.25 -8.41 13.39
C PRO A 121 6.26 -9.17 14.29
N THR A 122 6.73 -9.64 15.44
CA THR A 122 5.95 -10.35 16.46
C THR A 122 6.25 -9.81 17.84
N PHE A 123 5.31 -9.99 18.76
CA PHE A 123 5.49 -9.71 20.19
C PHE A 123 4.97 -10.89 21.02
N ARG A 124 5.40 -10.98 22.28
CA ARG A 124 4.89 -11.99 23.20
C ARG A 124 3.63 -11.48 23.88
N ASP A 125 2.50 -12.11 23.60
CA ASP A 125 1.22 -11.72 24.19
C ASP A 125 1.24 -11.95 25.72
N PRO A 126 0.85 -10.94 26.52
CA PRO A 126 0.97 -11.02 27.98
C PRO A 126 0.00 -12.01 28.63
N ASN A 127 -1.09 -12.38 27.96
CA ASN A 127 -2.14 -13.24 28.51
C ASN A 127 -1.92 -14.71 28.13
N THR A 128 -1.61 -14.97 26.88
CA THR A 128 -1.42 -16.32 26.32
C THR A 128 0.03 -16.77 26.37
N HIS A 129 0.97 -15.84 26.54
CA HIS A 129 2.42 -16.08 26.50
C HIS A 129 2.94 -16.65 25.18
N GLN A 130 2.12 -16.63 24.14
CA GLN A 130 2.46 -17.04 22.78
C GLN A 130 2.92 -15.82 21.96
N PHE A 131 3.69 -16.07 20.91
CA PHE A 131 4.02 -15.02 19.96
C PHE A 131 2.81 -14.71 19.09
N ALA A 132 2.55 -13.41 18.87
CA ALA A 132 1.50 -12.90 18.01
C ALA A 132 2.08 -11.84 17.08
N ALA A 133 1.42 -11.61 15.94
CA ALA A 133 1.84 -10.59 14.98
C ALA A 133 1.72 -9.18 15.58
N THR A 134 2.73 -8.35 15.36
CA THR A 134 2.58 -6.90 15.49
C THR A 134 1.74 -6.43 14.31
N SER A 135 0.44 -6.21 14.55
CA SER A 135 -0.51 -5.89 13.49
C SER A 135 -1.64 -5.01 13.97
N CYS A 136 -2.30 -4.35 13.01
CA CYS A 136 -3.55 -3.68 13.25
C CYS A 136 -4.70 -4.36 12.49
N SER A 137 -5.50 -5.09 13.24
CA SER A 137 -6.68 -5.81 12.79
C SER A 137 -7.70 -5.91 13.92
N ASP A 138 -8.93 -6.22 13.58
CA ASP A 138 -10.03 -6.45 14.54
C ASP A 138 -9.93 -7.79 15.30
N GLY A 139 -8.87 -8.56 15.07
CA GLY A 139 -8.55 -9.78 15.79
C GLY A 139 -7.10 -10.24 15.55
N VAL A 140 -6.75 -11.40 16.11
CA VAL A 140 -5.39 -11.96 16.00
C VAL A 140 -5.17 -12.55 14.61
N VAL A 141 -4.21 -12.02 13.88
CA VAL A 141 -3.82 -12.55 12.57
C VAL A 141 -3.05 -13.86 12.77
N LYS A 142 -3.57 -14.95 12.20
CA LYS A 142 -2.92 -16.27 12.20
C LYS A 142 -1.82 -16.30 11.14
N GLY A 143 -0.66 -16.82 11.51
CA GLY A 143 0.51 -16.92 10.64
C GLY A 143 1.70 -17.56 11.34
N ASP A 144 2.81 -17.64 10.62
CA ASP A 144 4.06 -18.17 11.16
C ASP A 144 4.66 -17.14 12.12
N THR A 145 4.78 -17.52 13.39
CA THR A 145 5.32 -16.66 14.44
C THR A 145 6.71 -17.12 14.84
N CYS A 146 7.51 -16.18 15.33
CA CYS A 146 8.89 -16.39 15.74
C CYS A 146 9.23 -15.49 16.91
N ASP A 147 10.34 -15.81 17.58
CA ASP A 147 10.94 -14.92 18.56
C ASP A 147 11.61 -13.74 17.82
N PRO A 148 11.19 -12.48 18.07
CA PRO A 148 11.73 -11.32 17.36
C PRO A 148 13.20 -11.03 17.69
N SER A 149 13.78 -11.66 18.72
CA SER A 149 15.21 -11.58 19.00
C SER A 149 16.06 -12.43 18.06
N GLN A 150 15.45 -13.37 17.34
CA GLN A 150 16.16 -14.25 16.41
C GLN A 150 16.34 -13.59 15.04
N PRO A 151 17.52 -13.73 14.41
CA PRO A 151 17.76 -13.18 13.09
C PRO A 151 16.85 -13.84 12.06
N GLY A 152 16.31 -13.03 11.14
CA GLY A 152 15.42 -13.51 10.09
C GLY A 152 13.98 -13.81 10.54
N CYS A 153 13.60 -13.43 11.77
CA CYS A 153 12.21 -13.48 12.18
C CYS A 153 11.36 -12.57 11.28
N THR A 154 10.40 -13.16 10.58
CA THR A 154 9.41 -12.49 9.72
C THR A 154 8.05 -13.07 10.02
N PHE A 155 7.02 -12.22 10.09
CA PHE A 155 5.64 -12.71 10.19
C PHE A 155 5.01 -12.81 8.79
N SER A 156 4.53 -14.00 8.45
CA SER A 156 3.76 -14.24 7.23
C SER A 156 2.35 -14.71 7.59
N PRO A 157 1.29 -13.96 7.21
CA PRO A 157 -0.08 -14.41 7.44
C PRO A 157 -0.35 -15.75 6.74
N GLN A 158 -1.01 -16.67 7.44
CA GLN A 158 -1.41 -17.93 6.85
C GLN A 158 -2.53 -17.70 5.82
N PRO A 159 -2.43 -18.24 4.60
CA PRO A 159 -3.47 -18.10 3.58
C PRO A 159 -4.83 -18.60 4.09
N TYR A 160 -5.90 -17.90 3.71
CA TYR A 160 -7.32 -18.22 3.97
C TYR A 160 -7.76 -18.29 5.45
N SER A 161 -6.83 -18.30 6.40
CA SER A 161 -7.10 -18.41 7.84
C SER A 161 -7.60 -17.12 8.48
N ASN A 162 -7.50 -16.02 7.73
CA ASN A 162 -7.73 -14.64 8.18
C ASN A 162 -8.91 -13.96 7.46
N ASN A 163 -9.71 -14.69 6.69
CA ASN A 163 -10.77 -14.12 5.84
C ASN A 163 -11.92 -13.46 6.64
N HIS A 164 -12.04 -13.80 7.92
CA HIS A 164 -13.03 -13.25 8.84
C HIS A 164 -12.56 -11.96 9.52
N LEU A 165 -11.27 -11.62 9.39
CA LEU A 165 -10.67 -10.44 10.00
C LEU A 165 -10.74 -9.25 9.03
N SER A 166 -10.86 -8.06 9.59
CA SER A 166 -10.57 -6.80 8.91
C SER A 166 -9.26 -6.21 9.42
N SER A 167 -8.39 -5.82 8.49
CA SER A 167 -7.10 -5.19 8.80
C SER A 167 -7.08 -3.73 8.36
N SER A 168 -6.18 -2.95 8.97
CA SER A 168 -5.76 -1.68 8.40
C SER A 168 -5.07 -1.90 7.05
N LEU A 169 -5.22 -0.93 6.15
CA LEU A 169 -4.57 -0.93 4.86
C LEU A 169 -3.04 -0.95 4.97
N LEU A 170 -2.48 -0.38 6.04
CA LEU A 170 -1.03 -0.28 6.25
C LEU A 170 -0.46 -1.43 7.09
N SER A 171 -1.30 -2.37 7.55
CA SER A 171 -0.83 -3.53 8.30
C SER A 171 -0.70 -4.74 7.36
N PHE A 172 -1.82 -5.25 6.85
CA PHE A 172 -1.82 -6.35 5.88
C PHE A 172 -2.76 -6.07 4.71
N PRO A 173 -2.33 -5.26 3.71
CA PRO A 173 -3.13 -5.00 2.51
C PRO A 173 -3.44 -6.26 1.69
N GLU A 174 -2.71 -7.35 1.96
CA GLU A 174 -2.89 -8.66 1.34
C GLU A 174 -4.19 -9.36 1.81
N LEU A 175 -4.67 -9.06 3.03
CA LEU A 175 -5.88 -9.66 3.59
C LEU A 175 -7.15 -9.12 2.90
N PRO A 176 -8.14 -10.00 2.62
CA PRO A 176 -9.26 -9.69 1.73
C PRO A 176 -10.11 -8.50 2.19
N THR A 177 -10.23 -8.31 3.51
CA THR A 177 -11.01 -7.23 4.10
C THR A 177 -10.09 -6.18 4.71
N VAL A 178 -10.15 -4.98 4.15
CA VAL A 178 -9.45 -3.79 4.66
C VAL A 178 -10.46 -2.69 4.93
N SER A 179 -10.62 -2.29 6.19
CA SER A 179 -11.69 -1.35 6.58
C SER A 179 -11.20 0.03 7.00
N PHE A 180 -9.91 0.25 7.28
CA PHE A 180 -9.43 1.53 7.80
C PHE A 180 -7.96 1.83 7.47
N ILE A 181 -7.49 3.04 7.81
CA ILE A 181 -6.10 3.49 7.77
C ILE A 181 -5.80 4.21 9.10
N ILE A 182 -4.85 3.74 9.91
CA ILE A 182 -4.45 4.45 11.13
C ILE A 182 -3.53 5.61 10.77
N GLY A 183 -3.59 6.68 11.57
CA GLY A 183 -2.86 7.93 11.33
C GLY A 183 -3.68 9.00 10.63
N LEU A 184 -4.72 8.64 9.87
CA LEU A 184 -5.64 9.60 9.26
C LEU A 184 -6.84 9.97 10.15
N TYR A 185 -7.07 9.22 11.23
CA TYR A 185 -8.17 9.49 12.16
C TYR A 185 -7.95 10.73 13.04
N LYS A 186 -6.72 11.22 13.18
CA LYS A 186 -6.40 12.36 14.07
C LYS A 186 -6.19 13.70 13.37
N GLU A 187 -5.99 13.75 12.05
CA GLU A 187 -5.76 15.02 11.32
C GLU A 187 -6.99 15.59 10.60
N SER A 188 -8.16 14.93 10.65
CA SER A 188 -9.39 15.52 10.09
C SER A 188 -9.89 16.76 10.86
N LEU A 189 -9.28 17.09 12.01
CA LEU A 189 -9.59 18.31 12.77
C LEU A 189 -8.64 19.48 12.51
N ALA A 190 -7.56 19.33 11.72
CA ALA A 190 -6.53 20.38 11.63
C ALA A 190 -6.15 20.86 10.22
N LYS A 191 -6.42 20.12 9.14
CA LYS A 191 -5.93 20.51 7.79
C LYS A 191 -6.98 20.69 6.69
N SER A 192 -8.28 20.58 6.98
CA SER A 192 -9.32 20.75 5.94
C SER A 192 -9.91 22.17 5.82
N PHE A 193 -9.38 23.18 6.51
CA PHE A 193 -9.81 24.57 6.33
C PHE A 193 -8.62 25.55 6.41
N ARG A 194 -7.83 25.62 5.34
CA ARG A 194 -7.19 26.85 4.82
C ARG A 194 -6.32 26.49 3.61
N ALA A 195 -6.95 26.44 2.46
CA ALA A 195 -6.34 26.95 1.24
C ALA A 195 -7.41 27.85 0.63
N GLY A 196 -7.20 29.15 0.77
CA GLY A 196 -7.93 30.18 0.03
C GLY A 196 -7.42 30.27 -1.40
#